data_AF-A0A1V6F9U4-F1
#
_entry.id   AF-A0A1V6F9U4-F1
#
_cell.length_a   1.000
_cell.length_b   1.000
_cell.length_c   1.000
_cell.angle_alpha   90.00
_cell.angle_beta   90.00
_cell.angle_gamma   90.00
#
_symmetry.space_group_name_H-M   'P 1'
#
loop_
_entity.id
_entity.type
_entity.pdbx_description
1 polymer ?
#
loop_
_entity_poly.entity_id
_entity_poly.type
_entity_poly.pdbx_seq_one_letter_code
_entity_poly.pdbx_strand_id
1 'polypeptide(L)'
;MDKKKLLNVAAAGLFLVALILWFVVPVVAQASPEITYTFRDLTFGKTETVLGVEFVVFKFSFLNFLVPILLVVGIALGVSRVVVKKLEKNKMLGFVLLALGLVAVVLVFLTKSFAVMNENVDKAEFFKDFKFTGGAVVTLLLAALGGVAGVGADLLK
;
A
#
# COMPACT_ATOMS: atom_id res chain seq x y z
N MET A 1 16.38 -22.87 -7.87
CA MET A 1 16.45 -22.03 -6.66
C MET A 1 15.73 -22.76 -5.53
N ASP A 2 16.27 -22.72 -4.30
CA ASP A 2 15.62 -23.31 -3.12
C ASP A 2 14.18 -22.76 -2.95
N LYS A 3 13.20 -23.60 -2.60
CA LYS A 3 11.80 -23.22 -2.39
C LYS A 3 11.66 -22.09 -1.37
N LYS A 4 12.46 -22.11 -0.31
CA LYS A 4 12.49 -21.05 0.71
C LYS A 4 12.93 -19.71 0.13
N LYS A 5 13.98 -19.72 -0.70
CA LYS A 5 14.47 -18.52 -1.39
C LYS A 5 13.46 -18.02 -2.41
N LEU A 6 12.79 -18.93 -3.13
CA LEU A 6 11.70 -18.58 -4.05
C LEU A 6 10.58 -17.83 -3.35
N LEU A 7 10.14 -18.29 -2.17
CA LEU A 7 9.08 -17.59 -1.41
C LEU A 7 9.53 -16.24 -0.85
N ASN A 8 10.79 -16.09 -0.43
CA ASN A 8 11.30 -14.78 -0.02
C ASN A 8 11.42 -13.80 -1.20
N VAL A 9 11.81 -14.28 -2.38
CA VAL A 9 11.80 -13.48 -3.62
C VAL A 9 10.36 -13.11 -4.00
N ALA A 10 9.42 -14.05 -3.90
CA ALA A 10 8.01 -13.79 -4.15
C ALA A 10 7.46 -12.75 -3.17
N ALA A 11 7.77 -12.86 -1.87
CA ALA A 11 7.38 -11.88 -0.87
C ALA A 11 7.87 -10.46 -1.23
N ALA A 12 9.17 -10.33 -1.54
CA ALA A 12 9.75 -9.05 -1.96
C ALA A 12 9.10 -8.52 -3.25
N GLY A 13 8.88 -9.39 -4.24
CA GLY A 13 8.23 -9.05 -5.50
C GLY A 13 6.79 -8.57 -5.31
N LEU A 14 6.00 -9.24 -4.47
CA LEU A 14 4.63 -8.85 -4.17
C LEU A 14 4.55 -7.49 -3.47
N PHE A 15 5.43 -7.23 -2.49
CA PHE A 15 5.53 -5.90 -1.88
C PHE A 15 5.98 -4.83 -2.87
N LEU A 16 6.91 -5.16 -3.78
CA LEU A 16 7.36 -4.24 -4.82
C LEU A 16 6.25 -3.90 -5.81
N VAL A 17 5.48 -4.89 -6.27
CA VAL A 17 4.35 -4.65 -7.17
C VAL A 17 3.28 -3.82 -6.44
N ALA A 18 2.96 -4.13 -5.19
CA ALA A 18 2.03 -3.31 -4.38
C ALA A 18 2.52 -1.86 -4.26
N LEU A 19 3.83 -1.66 -4.06
CA LEU A 19 4.44 -0.33 -3.99
C LEU A 19 4.34 0.41 -5.33
N ILE A 20 4.57 -0.26 -6.45
CA ILE A 20 4.41 0.34 -7.78
C ILE A 20 2.95 0.74 -7.99
N LEU A 21 2.00 -0.16 -7.71
CA LEU A 21 0.57 0.11 -7.86
C LEU A 21 0.13 1.30 -7.03
N TRP A 22 0.65 1.46 -5.80
CA TRP A 22 0.39 2.63 -4.96
C TRP A 22 0.56 3.97 -5.70
N PHE A 23 1.56 4.07 -6.57
CA PHE A 23 1.83 5.32 -7.29
C PHE A 23 1.06 5.49 -8.60
N VAL A 24 0.55 4.40 -9.20
CA VAL A 24 0.06 4.43 -10.58
C VAL A 24 -1.43 4.10 -10.74
N VAL A 25 -2.04 3.37 -9.78
CA VAL A 25 -3.45 2.99 -9.91
C VAL A 25 -4.36 3.97 -9.18
N PRO A 26 -5.54 4.29 -9.75
CA PRO A 26 -6.62 4.89 -9.00
C PRO A 26 -6.92 4.04 -7.77
N VAL A 27 -7.06 4.65 -6.60
CA VAL A 27 -7.53 3.99 -5.38
C VAL A 27 -9.04 4.17 -5.20
N VAL A 28 -9.53 5.35 -5.54
CA VAL A 28 -10.94 5.70 -5.41
C VAL A 28 -11.49 6.27 -6.70
N ALA A 29 -12.74 5.95 -7.00
CA ALA A 29 -13.45 6.44 -8.17
C ALA A 29 -14.91 6.76 -7.85
N GLN A 30 -15.39 7.86 -8.40
CA GLN A 30 -16.81 8.21 -8.54
C GLN A 30 -17.19 8.06 -10.01
N ALA A 31 -18.39 7.55 -10.30
CA ALA A 31 -18.80 7.20 -11.68
C ALA A 31 -19.44 8.35 -12.47
N SER A 32 -20.08 9.32 -11.80
CA SER A 32 -20.75 10.45 -12.45
C SER A 32 -20.67 11.72 -11.59
N PRO A 33 -19.92 12.75 -12.00
CA PRO A 33 -18.90 12.70 -13.07
C PRO A 33 -17.79 11.69 -12.74
N GLU A 34 -17.08 11.19 -13.77
CA GLU A 34 -15.95 10.29 -13.55
C GLU A 34 -14.79 11.07 -12.90
N ILE A 35 -14.58 10.84 -11.61
CA ILE A 35 -13.48 11.43 -10.85
C ILE A 35 -12.71 10.30 -10.20
N THR A 36 -11.40 10.29 -10.41
CA THR A 36 -10.52 9.29 -9.82
C THR A 36 -9.36 9.93 -9.09
N TYR A 37 -8.94 9.31 -8.00
CA TYR A 37 -7.74 9.69 -7.28
C TYR A 37 -6.90 8.46 -6.98
N THR A 38 -5.59 8.60 -7.06
CA THR A 38 -4.60 7.56 -6.75
C THR A 38 -4.21 7.59 -5.27
N PHE A 39 -3.55 6.54 -4.76
CA PHE A 39 -3.03 6.60 -3.39
C PHE A 39 -2.00 7.74 -3.25
N ARG A 40 -1.23 8.02 -4.30
CA ARG A 40 -0.32 9.17 -4.34
C ARG A 40 -1.05 10.48 -4.08
N ASP A 41 -2.18 10.72 -4.73
CA ASP A 41 -2.97 11.95 -4.52
C ASP A 41 -3.45 12.06 -3.07
N LEU A 42 -3.97 10.97 -2.51
CA LEU A 42 -4.46 10.92 -1.12
C LEU A 42 -3.33 10.95 -0.07
N THR A 43 -2.09 10.73 -0.48
CA THR A 43 -0.91 10.71 0.40
C THR A 43 -0.12 12.00 0.34
N PHE A 44 0.23 12.46 -0.86
CA PHE A 44 1.13 13.60 -1.06
C PHE A 44 0.38 14.90 -1.32
N GLY A 45 -0.93 14.81 -1.53
CA GLY A 45 -1.78 15.94 -1.84
C GLY A 45 -2.06 16.08 -3.33
N LYS A 46 -3.12 16.83 -3.62
CA LYS A 46 -3.59 17.11 -4.97
C LYS A 46 -4.18 18.51 -4.99
N THR A 47 -3.77 19.29 -5.98
CA THR A 47 -4.39 20.57 -6.33
C THR A 47 -5.09 20.39 -7.67
N GLU A 48 -6.27 20.98 -7.80
CA GLU A 48 -7.02 21.03 -9.06
C GLU A 48 -7.29 22.48 -9.44
N THR A 49 -7.24 22.77 -10.74
CA THR A 49 -7.54 24.11 -11.26
C THR A 49 -8.92 24.09 -11.88
N VAL A 50 -9.85 24.86 -11.32
CA VAL A 50 -11.22 25.00 -11.81
C VAL A 50 -11.43 26.45 -12.22
N LEU A 51 -11.76 26.69 -13.49
CA LEU A 51 -11.97 28.04 -14.04
C LEU A 51 -10.80 29.01 -13.77
N GLY A 52 -9.56 28.50 -13.79
CA GLY A 52 -8.35 29.29 -13.57
C GLY A 52 -7.99 29.54 -12.10
N VAL A 53 -8.76 29.00 -11.15
CA VAL A 53 -8.48 29.08 -9.71
C VAL A 53 -7.99 27.73 -9.21
N GLU A 54 -6.87 27.73 -8.47
CA GLU A 54 -6.31 26.52 -7.85
C GLU A 54 -6.98 26.22 -6.51
N PHE A 55 -7.41 24.97 -6.34
CA PHE A 55 -8.02 24.45 -5.13
C PHE A 55 -7.25 23.23 -4.64
N VAL A 56 -6.83 23.27 -3.38
CA VAL A 56 -6.19 22.12 -2.72
C VAL A 56 -7.27 21.11 -2.34
N VAL A 57 -7.33 19.99 -3.06
CA VAL A 57 -8.26 18.88 -2.80
C VAL A 57 -7.75 18.06 -1.62
N PHE A 58 -6.48 17.65 -1.67
CA PHE A 58 -5.83 16.88 -0.62
C PHE A 58 -4.53 17.55 -0.17
N LYS A 59 -4.26 17.48 1.13
CA LYS A 59 -2.98 17.80 1.77
C LYS A 59 -2.21 16.51 2.05
N PHE A 60 -0.94 16.65 2.42
CA PHE A 60 -0.12 15.52 2.83
C PHE A 60 -0.76 14.76 4.00
N SER A 61 -0.85 13.44 3.85
CA SER A 61 -1.32 12.52 4.88
C SER A 61 -0.18 11.62 5.34
N PHE A 62 0.30 11.88 6.56
CA PHE A 62 1.33 11.04 7.18
C PHE A 62 0.87 9.59 7.34
N LEU A 63 -0.39 9.36 7.72
CA LEU A 63 -0.93 8.01 7.91
C LEU A 63 -0.99 7.21 6.61
N ASN A 64 -1.37 7.85 5.50
CA ASN A 64 -1.27 7.22 4.18
C ASN A 64 0.18 7.00 3.76
N PHE A 65 1.09 7.92 4.11
CA PHE A 65 2.52 7.80 3.81
C PHE A 65 3.22 6.64 4.54
N LEU A 66 2.66 6.15 5.65
CA LEU A 66 3.19 4.96 6.32
C LEU A 66 3.13 3.71 5.43
N VAL A 67 2.14 3.58 4.55
CA VAL A 67 2.01 2.38 3.71
C VAL A 67 3.22 2.18 2.78
N PRO A 68 3.63 3.12 1.93
CA PRO A 68 4.81 2.92 1.09
C PRO A 68 6.08 2.67 1.90
N ILE A 69 6.20 3.24 3.12
CA ILE A 69 7.31 2.90 4.04
C ILE A 69 7.27 1.42 4.42
N LEU A 70 6.11 0.91 4.87
CA LEU A 70 5.96 -0.49 5.27
C LEU A 70 6.23 -1.45 4.10
N LEU A 71 5.78 -1.09 2.90
CA LEU A 71 6.05 -1.87 1.69
C LEU A 71 7.55 -1.89 1.38
N VAL A 72 8.25 -0.75 1.45
CA VAL A 72 9.71 -0.68 1.26
C VAL A 72 10.46 -1.53 2.30
N VAL A 73 10.04 -1.48 3.57
CA VAL A 73 10.62 -2.34 4.63
C VAL A 73 10.36 -3.81 4.33
N GLY A 74 9.17 -4.16 3.86
CA GLY A 74 8.82 -5.52 3.43
C GLY A 74 9.72 -6.03 2.29
N ILE A 75 9.98 -5.19 1.28
CA ILE A 75 10.91 -5.48 0.18
C ILE A 75 12.33 -5.70 0.73
N ALA A 76 12.83 -4.75 1.52
CA ALA A 76 14.18 -4.81 2.08
C ALA A 76 14.38 -6.07 2.93
N LEU A 77 13.41 -6.41 3.78
CA LEU A 77 13.42 -7.63 4.57
C LEU A 77 13.38 -8.88 3.67
N GLY A 78 12.46 -8.96 2.71
CA GLY A 78 12.36 -10.08 1.78
C GLY A 78 13.67 -10.33 1.02
N VAL A 79 14.28 -9.28 0.46
CA VAL A 79 15.59 -9.35 -0.22
C VAL A 79 16.71 -9.74 0.74
N SER A 80 16.77 -9.12 1.93
CA SER A 80 17.81 -9.38 2.92
C SER A 80 17.83 -10.86 3.36
N ARG A 81 16.67 -11.51 3.42
CA ARG A 81 16.55 -12.94 3.76
C ARG A 81 17.03 -13.87 2.65
N VAL A 82 17.16 -13.38 1.42
CA VAL A 82 17.74 -14.13 0.28
C VAL A 82 19.26 -13.97 0.25
N VAL A 83 19.76 -12.76 0.49
CA VAL A 83 21.19 -12.44 0.33
C VAL A 83 22.01 -12.63 1.62
N VAL A 84 21.40 -12.48 2.80
CA VAL A 84 22.08 -12.60 4.11
C VAL A 84 21.74 -13.93 4.78
N LYS A 85 22.70 -14.87 4.77
CA LYS A 85 22.56 -16.23 5.36
C LYS A 85 22.09 -16.24 6.82
N LYS A 86 22.48 -15.25 7.63
CA LYS A 86 22.07 -15.15 9.04
C LYS A 86 20.57 -14.83 9.18
N LEU A 87 20.04 -13.99 8.29
CA LEU A 87 18.63 -13.57 8.30
C LEU A 87 17.72 -14.63 7.68
N GLU A 88 18.22 -15.41 6.71
CA GLU A 88 17.53 -16.57 6.15
C GLU A 88 17.08 -17.56 7.24
N LYS A 89 17.91 -17.80 8.25
CA LYS A 89 17.63 -18.73 9.35
C LYS A 89 16.71 -18.15 10.43
N ASN A 90 16.47 -16.84 10.44
CA ASN A 90 15.66 -16.19 11.46
C ASN A 90 14.17 -16.28 11.11
N LYS A 91 13.47 -17.22 11.75
CA LYS A 91 12.03 -17.45 11.56
C LYS A 91 11.14 -16.29 12.05
N MET A 92 11.64 -15.45 12.97
CA MET A 92 10.87 -14.28 13.43
C MET A 92 10.64 -13.28 12.29
N LEU A 93 11.54 -13.23 11.31
CA LEU A 93 11.41 -12.29 10.19
C LEU A 93 10.25 -12.64 9.25
N GLY A 94 9.84 -13.91 9.17
CA GLY A 94 8.60 -14.28 8.46
C GLY A 94 7.37 -13.65 9.11
N PHE A 95 7.28 -13.71 10.44
CA PHE A 95 6.19 -13.08 11.18
C PHE A 95 6.23 -11.55 11.12
N VAL A 96 7.43 -10.95 11.07
CA VAL A 96 7.56 -9.50 10.84
C VAL A 96 7.03 -9.13 9.45
N LEU A 97 7.36 -9.89 8.40
CA LEU A 97 6.79 -9.66 7.06
C LEU A 97 5.27 -9.79 7.05
N LEU A 98 4.73 -10.78 7.76
CA LEU A 98 3.28 -10.93 7.92
C LEU A 98 2.66 -9.72 8.61
N ALA A 99 3.25 -9.26 9.72
CA ALA A 99 2.77 -8.09 10.44
C ALA A 99 2.81 -6.83 9.56
N LEU A 100 3.89 -6.61 8.81
CA LEU A 100 4.00 -5.51 7.86
C LEU A 100 2.91 -5.56 6.79
N GLY A 101 2.66 -6.75 6.21
CA GLY A 101 1.60 -6.95 5.23
C GLY A 101 0.20 -6.68 5.80
N LEU A 102 -0.10 -7.18 7.01
CA LEU A 102 -1.38 -6.97 7.67
C LEU A 102 -1.61 -5.49 8.03
N VAL A 103 -0.61 -4.81 8.57
CA VAL A 103 -0.70 -3.38 8.87
C VAL A 103 -0.90 -2.58 7.58
N ALA A 104 -0.14 -2.89 6.52
CA ALA A 104 -0.32 -2.25 5.22
C ALA A 104 -1.75 -2.44 4.68
N VAL A 105 -2.32 -3.65 4.78
CA VAL A 105 -3.70 -3.93 4.38
C VAL A 105 -4.72 -3.06 5.14
N VAL A 106 -4.58 -2.96 6.46
CA VAL A 106 -5.49 -2.14 7.28
C VAL A 106 -5.36 -0.66 6.89
N LEU A 107 -4.14 -0.16 6.73
CA LEU A 107 -3.93 1.23 6.34
C LEU A 107 -4.44 1.53 4.93
N VAL A 108 -4.23 0.61 3.96
CA VAL A 108 -4.81 0.70 2.60
C VAL A 108 -6.34 0.79 2.67
N PHE A 109 -6.97 -0.07 3.46
CA PHE A 109 -8.43 -0.07 3.62
C PHE A 109 -8.95 1.24 4.24
N LEU A 110 -8.18 1.86 5.14
CA LEU A 110 -8.52 3.12 5.80
C LEU A 110 -8.05 4.37 5.03
N THR A 111 -7.53 4.22 3.81
CA THR A 111 -6.92 5.33 3.04
C THR A 111 -7.82 6.55 2.92
N LYS A 112 -9.13 6.36 2.68
CA LYS A 112 -10.10 7.47 2.58
C LYS A 112 -10.21 8.23 3.90
N SER A 113 -10.32 7.50 5.01
CA SER A 113 -10.42 8.07 6.36
C SER A 113 -9.18 8.90 6.71
N PHE A 114 -8.01 8.47 6.24
CA PHE A 114 -6.74 9.13 6.46
C PHE A 114 -6.41 10.25 5.47
N ALA A 115 -7.16 10.43 4.39
CA ALA A 115 -6.97 11.56 3.49
C ALA A 115 -7.10 12.88 4.28
N VAL A 116 -6.21 13.83 4.06
CA VAL A 116 -6.27 15.15 4.71
C VAL A 116 -6.84 16.14 3.72
N MET A 117 -7.91 16.82 4.09
CA MET A 117 -8.60 17.81 3.25
C MET A 117 -8.61 19.17 3.95
N ASN A 118 -9.13 20.21 3.28
CA ASN A 118 -9.35 21.50 3.92
C ASN A 118 -10.41 21.38 5.03
N GLU A 119 -10.29 22.19 6.09
CA GLU A 119 -11.11 22.12 7.31
C GLU A 119 -12.61 22.38 7.03
N ASN A 120 -12.90 23.12 5.96
CA ASN A 120 -14.26 23.44 5.54
C ASN A 120 -14.92 22.34 4.69
N VAL A 121 -14.22 21.24 4.39
CA VAL A 121 -14.76 20.14 3.58
C VAL A 121 -15.16 18.97 4.48
N ASP A 122 -16.44 18.61 4.45
CA ASP A 122 -16.90 17.37 5.06
C ASP A 122 -16.37 16.17 4.27
N LYS A 123 -15.38 15.49 4.84
CA LYS A 123 -14.75 14.30 4.27
C LYS A 123 -15.74 13.16 4.05
N ALA A 124 -16.70 12.97 4.96
CA ALA A 124 -17.65 11.87 4.86
C ALA A 124 -18.59 12.10 3.67
N GLU A 125 -19.09 13.32 3.50
CA GLU A 125 -19.91 13.68 2.35
C GLU A 125 -19.09 13.65 1.05
N PHE A 126 -17.84 14.15 1.06
CA PHE A 126 -16.97 14.11 -0.12
C PHE A 126 -16.72 12.69 -0.63
N PHE A 127 -16.44 11.73 0.26
CA PHE A 127 -16.12 10.35 -0.14
C PHE A 127 -17.32 9.41 -0.27
N LYS A 128 -18.54 9.90 -0.03
CA LYS A 128 -19.77 9.10 -0.03
C LYS A 128 -20.00 8.34 -1.33
N ASP A 129 -19.76 9.00 -2.45
CA ASP A 129 -19.97 8.41 -3.78
C ASP A 129 -18.69 7.77 -4.35
N PHE A 130 -17.55 7.92 -3.66
CA PHE A 130 -16.30 7.31 -4.04
C PHE A 130 -16.25 5.85 -3.58
N LYS A 131 -15.97 4.93 -4.51
CA LYS A 131 -15.76 3.51 -4.22
C LYS A 131 -14.29 3.14 -4.38
N PHE A 132 -13.87 2.09 -3.66
CA PHE A 132 -12.55 1.52 -3.91
C PHE A 132 -12.53 0.90 -5.31
N THR A 133 -11.45 1.14 -6.05
CA THR A 133 -11.26 0.59 -7.39
C THR A 133 -10.74 -0.86 -7.29
N GLY A 134 -10.78 -1.57 -8.42
CA GLY A 134 -10.09 -2.86 -8.52
C GLY A 134 -8.58 -2.75 -8.24
N GLY A 135 -7.95 -1.63 -8.63
CA GLY A 135 -6.54 -1.36 -8.35
C GLY A 135 -6.21 -1.30 -6.85
N ALA A 136 -7.10 -0.69 -6.06
CA ALA A 136 -6.97 -0.69 -4.60
C ALA A 136 -7.05 -2.10 -4.00
N VAL A 137 -8.00 -2.90 -4.48
CA VAL A 137 -8.18 -4.29 -4.03
C VAL A 137 -6.95 -5.14 -4.40
N VAL A 138 -6.43 -5.01 -5.62
CA VAL A 138 -5.22 -5.73 -6.03
C VAL A 138 -4.02 -5.31 -5.19
N THR A 139 -3.83 -4.01 -4.91
CA THR A 139 -2.75 -3.51 -4.05
C THR A 139 -2.82 -4.12 -2.65
N LEU A 140 -4.02 -4.18 -2.07
CA LEU A 140 -4.28 -4.81 -0.78
C LEU A 140 -3.92 -6.30 -0.78
N LEU A 141 -4.38 -7.05 -1.79
CA LEU A 141 -4.12 -8.48 -1.90
C LEU A 141 -2.63 -8.77 -2.07
N LEU A 142 -1.91 -7.98 -2.86
CA LEU A 142 -0.47 -8.16 -3.05
C LEU A 142 0.31 -7.89 -1.75
N ALA A 143 -0.04 -6.85 -0.99
CA ALA A 143 0.57 -6.59 0.31
C ALA A 143 0.30 -7.75 1.30
N ALA A 144 -0.93 -8.27 1.33
CA ALA A 144 -1.30 -9.41 2.17
C ALA A 144 -0.52 -10.68 1.78
N LEU A 145 -0.50 -11.03 0.49
CA LEU A 145 0.20 -12.20 -0.02
C LEU A 145 1.72 -12.09 0.18
N GLY A 146 2.29 -10.88 0.06
CA GLY A 146 3.69 -10.63 0.37
C GLY A 146 4.03 -10.99 1.82
N GLY A 147 3.16 -10.60 2.76
CA GLY A 147 3.30 -10.97 4.18
C GLY A 147 3.17 -12.48 4.41
N VAL A 148 2.16 -13.13 3.82
CA VAL A 148 1.93 -14.58 3.95
C VAL A 148 3.07 -15.40 3.36
N ALA A 149 3.62 -15.00 2.20
CA ALA A 149 4.76 -15.66 1.58
C ALA A 149 6.00 -15.65 2.50
N GLY A 150 6.18 -14.59 3.30
CA GLY A 150 7.25 -14.48 4.28
C GLY A 150 7.21 -15.56 5.37
N VAL A 151 6.01 -15.91 5.86
CA VAL A 151 5.80 -17.01 6.83
C VAL A 151 5.85 -18.37 6.14
N GLY A 152 5.25 -18.48 4.94
CA GLY A 152 5.32 -19.70 4.13
C GLY A 152 6.76 -20.15 3.89
N ALA A 153 7.69 -19.22 3.67
CA ALA A 153 9.12 -19.49 3.54
C ALA A 153 9.74 -20.15 4.80
N ASP A 154 9.22 -19.88 6.00
CA ASP A 154 9.71 -20.44 7.26
C ASP A 154 9.07 -21.77 7.65
N LEU A 155 7.89 -22.06 7.10
CA LEU A 155 7.17 -23.31 7.32
C LEU A 155 7.62 -24.42 6.37
N LEU A 156 8.25 -24.07 5.23
CA LEU A 156 8.88 -25.06 4.35
C LEU A 156 10.19 -25.57 4.96
N LYS A 157 10.31 -26.91 5.00
CA LYS A 157 11.53 -27.63 5.41
C LYS A 157 12.58 -27.64 4.31
#